data_AF-A0A535NLB8-F1
#
_entry.id   AF-A0A535NLB8-F1
#
_cell.length_a   1.000
_cell.length_b   1.000
_cell.length_c   1.000
_cell.angle_alpha   90.00
_cell.angle_beta   90.00
_cell.angle_gamma   90.00
#
_symmetry.space_group_name_H-M   'P 1'
#
loop_
_entity.id
_entity.type
_entity.pdbx_description
1 polymer ?
#
loop_
_entity_poly.entity_id
_entity_poly.type
_entity_poly.pdbx_seq_one_letter_code
_entity_poly.pdbx_strand_id
1 'polypeptide(L)'
;MFAGDGVPRTPIAAPSANSHLERQIGSTRRECLDWTLIFNRRHLERLLIEWIEHYNQARPHRGLDLWTPIARSDPVAMWEPVRCRERLGGLLREYSRTPMSTAA
;
A
#
# COMPACT_ATOMS: atom_id res chain seq x y z
N MET A 1 5.06 -37.07 -0.63
CA MET A 1 4.52 -36.78 -1.98
C MET A 1 3.28 -35.91 -1.78
N PHE A 2 3.41 -34.59 -1.95
CA PHE A 2 2.29 -33.65 -1.86
C PHE A 2 1.81 -33.39 -3.28
N ALA A 3 0.59 -33.80 -3.60
CA ALA A 3 -0.08 -33.48 -4.85
C ALA A 3 -1.42 -32.82 -4.49
N GLY A 4 -1.61 -31.57 -4.90
CA GLY A 4 -2.81 -30.76 -4.66
C GLY A 4 -2.48 -29.37 -4.12
N ASP A 5 -2.05 -28.47 -5.01
CA ASP A 5 -2.03 -26.99 -5.02
C ASP A 5 -1.67 -26.16 -3.76
N GLY A 6 -1.38 -26.80 -2.62
CA GLY A 6 -0.70 -26.21 -1.47
C GLY A 6 -1.38 -25.02 -0.78
N VAL A 7 -2.67 -24.74 -0.99
CA VAL A 7 -3.33 -23.59 -0.33
C VAL A 7 -3.55 -23.91 1.16
N PRO A 8 -2.91 -23.18 2.09
CA PRO A 8 -3.15 -23.39 3.52
C PRO A 8 -4.59 -22.97 3.87
N ARG A 9 -5.35 -23.88 4.49
CA ARG A 9 -6.71 -23.58 4.95
C ARG A 9 -6.65 -22.85 6.30
N THR A 10 -7.23 -21.65 6.36
CA THR A 10 -7.45 -20.94 7.62
C THR A 10 -8.70 -21.50 8.32
N PRO A 11 -8.63 -21.83 9.62
CA PRO A 11 -9.81 -22.22 10.38
C PRO A 11 -10.86 -21.10 10.43
N ILE A 12 -12.14 -21.48 10.47
CA ILE A 12 -13.26 -20.54 10.57
C ILE A 12 -13.15 -19.78 11.90
N ALA A 13 -13.37 -18.46 11.85
CA ALA A 13 -13.35 -17.58 13.02
C ALA A 13 -12.05 -17.65 13.86
N ALA A 14 -10.91 -17.85 13.20
CA ALA A 14 -9.59 -17.81 13.82
C ALA A 14 -8.74 -16.64 13.27
N PRO A 15 -8.91 -15.40 13.80
CA PRO A 15 -8.18 -14.22 13.33
C PRO A 15 -6.65 -14.37 13.41
N SER A 16 -6.15 -15.11 14.41
CA SER A 16 -4.72 -15.39 14.56
C SER A 16 -4.16 -16.23 13.41
N ALA A 17 -4.93 -17.22 12.94
CA ALA A 17 -4.56 -18.07 11.81
C ALA A 17 -4.54 -17.31 10.48
N ASN A 18 -5.18 -16.15 10.40
CA ASN A 18 -5.17 -15.25 9.24
C ASN A 18 -4.64 -13.84 9.57
N SER A 19 -3.78 -13.74 10.58
CA SER A 19 -3.36 -12.47 11.18
C SER A 19 -2.79 -11.46 10.18
N HIS A 20 -2.14 -11.93 9.12
CA HIS A 20 -1.63 -11.07 8.06
C HIS A 20 -2.75 -10.38 7.27
N LEU A 21 -3.76 -11.12 6.81
CA LEU A 21 -4.89 -10.53 6.08
C LEU A 21 -5.74 -9.65 6.99
N GLU A 22 -5.98 -10.07 8.23
CA GLU A 22 -6.72 -9.26 9.21
C GLU A 22 -6.02 -7.90 9.47
N ARG A 23 -4.70 -7.92 9.59
CA ARG A 23 -3.89 -6.70 9.73
C ARG A 23 -3.97 -5.82 8.48
N GLN A 24 -3.92 -6.42 7.28
CA GLN A 24 -4.07 -5.67 6.02
C GLN A 24 -5.45 -5.00 5.94
N ILE A 25 -6.54 -5.75 6.14
CA ILE A 25 -7.91 -5.24 6.14
C ILE A 25 -8.06 -4.08 7.14
N GLY A 26 -7.56 -4.26 8.37
CA GLY A 26 -7.60 -3.20 9.38
C GLY A 26 -6.84 -1.94 8.97
N SER A 27 -5.72 -2.08 8.24
CA SER A 27 -4.95 -0.94 7.74
C SER A 27 -5.70 -0.21 6.63
N THR A 28 -6.26 -0.95 5.66
CA THR A 28 -7.11 -0.37 4.59
C THR A 28 -8.31 0.39 5.16
N ARG A 29 -8.95 -0.14 6.20
CA ARG A 29 -10.09 0.53 6.86
C ARG A 29 -9.68 1.85 7.51
N ARG A 30 -8.68 1.82 8.39
CA ARG A 30 -8.24 3.00 9.16
C ARG A 30 -7.66 4.10 8.28
N GLU A 31 -7.01 3.75 7.18
CA GLU A 31 -6.33 4.71 6.32
C GLU A 31 -7.21 5.22 5.18
N CYS A 32 -8.18 4.43 4.70
CA CYS A 32 -8.95 4.76 3.50
C CYS A 32 -10.47 4.68 3.71
N LEU A 33 -10.97 3.50 4.09
CA LEU A 33 -12.41 3.21 4.00
C LEU A 33 -13.24 3.91 5.08
N ASP A 34 -12.69 4.14 6.27
CA ASP A 34 -13.42 4.83 7.35
C ASP A 34 -13.59 6.33 7.07
N TRP A 35 -12.82 6.89 6.12
CA TRP A 35 -12.84 8.31 5.74
C TRP A 35 -13.53 8.59 4.40
N THR A 36 -13.98 7.56 3.69
CA THR A 36 -14.50 7.68 2.32
C THR A 36 -15.92 7.13 2.21
N LEU A 37 -16.85 7.93 1.69
CA LEU A 37 -18.19 7.45 1.37
C LEU A 37 -18.15 6.59 0.10
N ILE A 38 -18.52 5.32 0.22
CA ILE A 38 -18.47 4.36 -0.89
C ILE A 38 -19.81 4.37 -1.64
N PHE A 39 -19.84 5.03 -2.80
CA PHE A 39 -21.05 5.11 -3.63
C PHE A 39 -21.48 3.81 -4.31
N ASN A 40 -20.54 2.97 -4.75
CA ASN A 40 -20.82 1.71 -5.44
C ASN A 40 -19.58 0.79 -5.47
N ARG A 41 -19.77 -0.44 -5.96
CA ARG A 41 -18.70 -1.45 -6.10
C ARG A 41 -17.51 -0.94 -6.92
N ARG A 42 -17.74 -0.31 -8.07
CA ARG A 42 -16.68 0.21 -8.94
C ARG A 42 -15.88 1.32 -8.25
N HIS A 43 -16.54 2.14 -7.43
CA HIS A 43 -15.88 3.14 -6.60
C HIS A 43 -14.97 2.46 -5.58
N LEU A 44 -15.47 1.46 -4.84
CA LEU A 44 -14.67 0.69 -3.89
C LEU A 44 -13.44 0.04 -4.56
N GLU A 45 -13.63 -0.60 -5.71
CA GLU A 45 -12.52 -1.21 -6.45
C GLU A 45 -11.42 -0.21 -6.79
N ARG A 46 -11.79 1.00 -7.24
CA ARG A 46 -10.82 2.08 -7.50
C ARG A 46 -10.08 2.50 -6.23
N LEU A 47 -10.80 2.68 -5.12
CA LEU A 47 -10.18 3.03 -3.83
C LEU A 47 -9.17 1.96 -3.40
N LEU A 48 -9.54 0.68 -3.53
CA LEU A 48 -8.67 -0.44 -3.15
C LEU A 48 -7.44 -0.53 -4.05
N ILE A 49 -7.58 -0.34 -5.38
CA ILE A 49 -6.43 -0.33 -6.29
C ILE A 49 -5.44 0.78 -5.91
N GLU A 50 -5.93 2.00 -5.72
CA GLU A 50 -5.11 3.15 -5.32
C GLU A 50 -4.43 2.91 -3.96
N TRP A 51 -5.15 2.34 -2.99
CA TRP A 51 -4.59 2.01 -1.68
C TRP A 51 -3.54 0.89 -1.78
N ILE A 52 -3.75 -0.15 -2.59
CA ILE A 52 -2.79 -1.25 -2.78
C ILE A 52 -1.51 -0.74 -3.44
N GLU A 53 -1.63 0.10 -4.47
CA GLU A 53 -0.47 0.74 -5.11
C GLU A 53 0.32 1.57 -4.10
N HIS A 54 -0.38 2.42 -3.34
CA HIS A 54 0.22 3.24 -2.29
C HIS A 54 0.92 2.37 -1.24
N TYR A 55 0.23 1.35 -0.71
CA TYR A 55 0.74 0.46 0.32
C TYR A 55 2.03 -0.26 -0.12
N ASN A 56 2.07 -0.74 -1.35
CA ASN A 56 3.20 -1.53 -1.84
C ASN A 56 4.37 -0.68 -2.34
N GLN A 57 4.13 0.50 -2.90
CA GLN A 57 5.15 1.26 -3.62
C GLN A 57 5.57 2.57 -2.93
N ALA A 58 4.77 3.10 -2.00
CA ALA A 58 4.99 4.43 -1.45
C ALA A 58 4.90 4.53 0.08
N ARG A 59 4.09 3.69 0.73
CA ARG A 59 3.93 3.69 2.19
C ARG A 59 5.21 3.13 2.85
N PRO A 60 5.88 3.87 3.75
CA PRO A 60 7.02 3.34 4.49
C PRO A 60 6.57 2.31 5.53
N HIS A 61 7.22 1.14 5.58
CA HIS A 61 6.88 0.07 6.51
C HIS A 61 7.91 -0.07 7.61
N ARG A 62 7.49 0.12 8.87
CA ARG A 62 8.37 -0.07 10.04
C ARG A 62 8.99 -1.47 10.15
N GLY A 63 8.29 -2.50 9.67
CA GLY A 63 8.83 -3.87 9.65
C GLY A 63 9.83 -4.13 8.53
N LEU A 64 10.04 -3.17 7.64
CA LEU A 64 10.98 -3.21 6.52
C LEU A 64 11.95 -2.02 6.61
N ASP A 65 12.32 -1.55 7.80
CA ASP A 65 13.22 -0.40 7.98
C ASP A 65 12.80 0.86 7.19
N LEU A 66 11.50 1.14 7.13
CA LEU A 66 10.87 2.23 6.38
C LEU A 66 10.95 2.09 4.85
N TRP A 67 11.40 0.96 4.34
CA TRP A 67 11.29 0.61 2.93
C TRP A 67 9.86 0.23 2.54
N THR A 68 9.63 0.19 1.23
CA THR A 68 8.39 -0.26 0.59
C THR A 68 8.53 -1.73 0.15
N PRO A 69 7.45 -2.54 0.19
CA PRO A 69 7.47 -3.93 -0.25
C PRO A 69 7.93 -4.10 -1.69
N ILE A 70 7.52 -3.18 -2.56
CA ILE A 70 8.06 -3.04 -3.92
C ILE A 70 9.11 -1.94 -3.86
N ALA A 71 10.37 -2.32 -4.05
CA ALA A 71 11.49 -1.40 -4.02
C ALA A 71 11.31 -0.31 -5.09
N ARG A 72 11.49 0.95 -4.69
CA ARG A 72 11.58 2.07 -5.64
C ARG A 72 12.99 2.06 -6.23
N SER A 73 13.08 2.14 -7.55
CA SER A 73 14.35 2.29 -8.28
C SER A 73 14.90 3.72 -8.25
N ASP A 74 14.15 4.65 -7.65
CA ASP A 74 14.50 6.06 -7.65
C ASP A 74 15.74 6.32 -6.76
N PRO A 75 16.76 7.05 -7.25
CA PRO A 75 17.89 7.45 -6.41
C PRO A 75 17.38 8.31 -5.25
N VAL A 76 17.86 8.04 -4.03
CA VAL A 76 17.56 8.90 -2.88
C VAL A 76 18.31 10.22 -3.06
N ALA A 77 17.67 11.20 -3.68
CA ALA A 77 18.25 12.51 -3.87
C ALA A 77 18.08 13.35 -2.60
N MET A 78 19.14 13.48 -1.79
CA MET A 78 19.08 14.13 -0.47
C MET A 78 18.80 15.64 -0.52
N TRP A 79 19.05 16.30 -1.65
CA TRP A 79 19.01 17.77 -1.77
C TRP A 79 17.99 18.29 -2.78
N GLU A 80 17.19 17.41 -3.35
CA GLU A 80 16.17 17.78 -4.32
C GLU A 80 14.89 18.27 -3.61
N PRO A 81 14.10 19.13 -4.27
CA PRO A 81 12.80 19.54 -3.76
C PRO A 81 11.90 18.33 -3.48
N VAL A 82 11.26 18.33 -2.30
CA VAL A 82 10.27 17.31 -1.95
C VAL A 82 9.03 17.50 -2.83
N ARG A 83 8.65 16.46 -3.56
CA ARG A 83 7.37 16.40 -4.26
C ARG A 83 6.36 15.64 -3.40
N CYS A 84 5.17 16.22 -3.26
CA CYS A 84 4.02 15.57 -2.64
C CYS A 84 3.07 15.14 -3.76
N ARG A 85 2.81 13.85 -3.88
CA ARG A 85 1.74 13.31 -4.71
C ARG A 85 0.57 12.95 -3.81
N GLU A 86 -0.60 13.47 -4.14
CA GLU A 86 -1.84 13.18 -3.43
C GLU A 86 -2.64 12.13 -4.21
N ARG A 87 -3.23 11.18 -3.48
CA ARG A 87 -4.19 10.21 -3.99
C ARG A 87 -5.46 10.29 -3.14
N LEU A 88 -6.57 9.79 -3.69
CA LEU A 88 -7.86 9.71 -3.00
C LEU A 88 -8.31 11.05 -2.39
N GLY A 89 -8.18 12.15 -3.14
CA GLY A 89 -8.57 13.48 -2.67
C GLY A 89 -7.71 14.04 -1.53
N GLY A 90 -6.46 13.59 -1.41
CA GLY A 90 -5.52 14.05 -0.39
C GLY A 90 -5.44 13.16 0.85
N LEU A 91 -6.28 12.11 0.92
CA LEU A 91 -6.28 11.15 2.02
C LEU A 91 -4.96 10.37 2.12
N LEU A 92 -4.40 10.00 0.96
CA LEU A 92 -3.10 9.37 0.86
C LEU A 92 -2.10 10.38 0.27
N ARG A 93 -0.94 10.50 0.93
CA ARG A 93 0.13 11.42 0.52
C ARG A 93 1.43 10.66 0.40
N GLU A 94 2.08 10.84 -0.74
CA GLU A 94 3.34 10.22 -1.07
C GLU A 94 4.39 11.30 -1.23
N TYR A 95 5.53 11.12 -0.58
CA TYR A 95 6.64 12.05 -0.66
C TYR A 95 7.78 11.40 -1.44
N SER A 96 8.27 12.08 -2.46
CA SER A 96 9.43 11.64 -3.24
C SER A 96 10.40 12.80 -3.47
N ARG A 97 11.67 12.43 -3.68
CA ARG A 97 12.72 13.32 -4.16
C ARG A 97 13.31 12.65 -5.39
N THR A 98 12.94 13.12 -6.56
CA THR A 98 13.50 12.64 -7.82
C THR A 98 14.60 13.63 -8.23
N PRO A 99 15.82 13.17 -8.55
CA PRO A 99 16.83 14.05 -9.14
C PRO A 99 16.24 14.77 -10.35
N MET A 100 16.48 16.07 -10.47
CA MET A 100 16.13 16.79 -11.70
C MET A 100 16.72 16.00 -12.87
N SER A 101 15.87 15.59 -13.82
CA SER A 101 16.34 14.95 -15.05
C SER A 101 17.32 15.90 -15.71
N THR A 102 18.62 15.57 -15.66
CA THR A 102 19.63 16.22 -16.48
C THR A 102 19.33 15.81 -17.92
N ALA A 103 18.46 16.56 -18.59
CA ALA A 103 18.35 16.48 -20.04
C ALA A 103 19.70 16.94 -20.61
N ALA A 104 20.44 15.99 -21.18
CA ALA A 104 21.63 16.23 -21.98
C ALA A 104 21.24 16.56 -23.42
#